data_AF-A0A8T0H3N9-F1
#
_entry.id   AF-A0A8T0H3N9-F1
#
_cell.length_a   1.000
_cell.length_b   1.000
_cell.length_c   1.000
_cell.angle_alpha   90.00
_cell.angle_beta   90.00
_cell.angle_gamma   90.00
#
_symmetry.space_group_name_H-M   'P 1'
#
loop_
_entity.id
_entity.type
_entity.pdbx_description
1 polymer ?
#
loop_
_entity_poly.entity_id
_entity_poly.type
_entity_poly.pdbx_seq_one_letter_code
_entity_poly.pdbx_strand_id
1 'polypeptide(L)'
;MSSEALPGLRLRKINVKQKESTVSAVATLPVAEEPVTPAGRLFMEKDMNCYILCTLAFENPINVEEFKKTFLVTLVNHKRFQSIIVQDKKGRDIWVPVEVNIDDHIVEANVDTSDPTYVENYVTDLAIAPPLDVKRPMWQFHVLNGTSGNAAGHMIVRVHHALGDGTSLMSLLLACTRRLGSPDELPAVPVARRRERERKSAFRHILSLLNLFWNTLVGVFLFTSTAIWLKDSESVIKGHTGVEKEKKKLNFVSLEMADMVTVKDSVNGVGFMLLCVISHALFLVGGVLIRFAYFLMF
;
A
#
# COMPACT_ATOMS: atom_id res chain seq x y z
N MET A 1 19.39 31.68 34.16
CA MET A 1 18.95 32.58 33.06
C MET A 1 18.42 31.70 31.95
N SER A 2 17.09 31.74 31.82
CA SER A 2 16.21 31.30 30.71
C SER A 2 16.63 30.09 29.85
N SER A 3 15.98 28.96 30.14
CA SER A 3 15.64 27.94 29.15
C SER A 3 14.57 28.52 28.20
N GLU A 4 14.90 28.73 26.93
CA GLU A 4 13.87 28.84 25.90
C GLU A 4 13.67 27.46 25.28
N ALA A 5 12.62 26.80 25.78
CA ALA A 5 12.07 25.60 25.21
C ALA A 5 11.53 25.92 23.80
N LEU A 6 12.04 25.22 22.79
CA LEU A 6 11.47 25.21 21.45
C LEU A 6 9.98 24.80 21.53
N PRO A 7 9.05 25.61 21.00
CA PRO A 7 7.64 25.37 21.15
C PRO A 7 7.15 24.29 20.18
N GLY A 8 6.75 23.15 20.74
CA GLY A 8 5.48 22.53 20.40
C GLY A 8 5.31 21.85 19.04
N LEU A 9 5.85 20.64 18.89
CA LEU A 9 5.13 19.53 18.23
C LEU A 9 5.01 18.38 19.22
N ARG A 10 4.40 18.67 20.39
CA ARG A 10 3.71 17.64 21.16
C ARG A 10 2.78 16.97 20.16
N LEU A 11 2.85 15.64 20.04
CA LEU A 11 1.82 14.79 19.43
C LEU A 11 0.51 15.54 19.50
N ARG A 12 0.07 16.16 18.38
CA ARG A 12 -1.36 16.43 18.25
C ARG A 12 -1.88 15.02 18.37
N LYS A 13 -2.46 14.69 19.53
CA LYS A 13 -3.33 13.54 19.68
C LYS A 13 -4.11 13.59 18.39
N ILE A 14 -3.87 12.64 17.49
CA ILE A 14 -4.74 12.43 16.37
C ILE A 14 -5.99 11.97 17.09
N ASN A 15 -6.79 12.95 17.51
CA ASN A 15 -8.04 12.74 18.18
C ASN A 15 -8.96 12.43 17.02
N VAL A 16 -8.73 11.26 16.41
CA VAL A 16 -9.76 10.56 15.67
C VAL A 16 -10.86 10.47 16.70
N LYS A 17 -11.89 11.31 16.57
CA LYS A 17 -13.15 11.04 17.25
C LYS A 17 -13.59 9.70 16.67
N GLN A 18 -13.17 8.61 17.31
CA GLN A 18 -13.77 7.30 17.10
C GLN A 18 -15.20 7.47 17.58
N LYS A 19 -16.08 7.79 16.64
CA LYS A 19 -17.51 7.75 16.86
C LYS A 19 -17.83 6.27 17.08
N GLU A 20 -18.31 5.90 18.26
CA GLU A 20 -18.89 4.59 18.47
C GLU A 20 -20.01 4.41 17.43
N SER A 21 -19.77 3.56 16.45
CA SER A 21 -20.75 3.20 15.43
C SER A 21 -21.15 1.75 15.68
N THR A 22 -22.43 1.54 15.94
CA THR A 22 -23.06 0.21 15.90
C THR A 22 -22.90 -0.37 14.50
N VAL A 23 -22.01 -1.36 14.35
CA VAL A 23 -21.85 -2.12 13.10
C VAL A 23 -23.12 -2.95 12.90
N SER A 24 -23.96 -2.55 11.96
CA SER A 24 -25.09 -3.35 11.53
C SER A 24 -24.61 -4.33 10.46
N ALA A 25 -24.46 -5.60 10.83
CA ALA A 25 -24.22 -6.65 9.84
C ALA A 25 -25.42 -6.71 8.90
N VAL A 26 -25.20 -6.62 7.58
CA VAL A 26 -26.30 -6.76 6.61
C VAL A 26 -26.84 -8.18 6.73
N ALA A 27 -28.13 -8.27 7.11
CA ALA A 27 -28.82 -9.53 7.28
C ALA A 27 -29.05 -10.23 5.93
N THR A 28 -28.68 -11.51 5.88
CA THR A 28 -29.27 -12.59 5.06
C THR A 28 -29.16 -12.49 3.53
N LEU A 29 -28.00 -12.90 3.01
CA LEU A 29 -27.90 -13.80 1.84
C LEU A 29 -26.83 -14.85 2.18
N PRO A 30 -26.83 -16.05 1.57
CA PRO A 30 -25.78 -17.05 1.78
C PRO A 30 -24.51 -16.56 1.06
N VAL A 31 -23.87 -15.54 1.62
CA VAL A 31 -22.58 -15.06 1.16
C VAL A 31 -21.61 -16.18 1.45
N ALA A 32 -21.03 -16.76 0.39
CA ALA A 32 -19.98 -17.75 0.53
C ALA A 32 -18.91 -17.20 1.49
N GLU A 33 -18.81 -17.80 2.67
CA GLU A 33 -17.81 -17.47 3.69
C GLU A 33 -16.44 -17.68 3.08
N GLU A 34 -15.82 -16.58 2.64
CA GLU A 34 -14.52 -16.65 2.01
C GLU A 34 -13.45 -16.63 3.09
N PRO A 35 -12.65 -17.70 3.24
CA PRO A 35 -11.62 -17.75 4.27
C PRO A 35 -10.54 -16.71 3.97
N VAL A 36 -9.95 -16.15 5.03
CA VAL A 36 -8.75 -15.33 4.91
C VAL A 36 -7.60 -16.22 4.45
N THR A 37 -6.80 -15.71 3.51
CA THR A 37 -5.65 -16.44 2.98
C THR A 37 -4.60 -16.69 4.08
N PRO A 38 -3.74 -17.72 3.96
CA PRO A 38 -2.66 -17.93 4.93
C PRO A 38 -1.78 -16.69 5.14
N ALA A 39 -1.41 -15.98 4.05
CA ALA A 39 -0.66 -14.74 4.13
C ALA A 39 -1.47 -13.63 4.82
N GLY A 40 -2.76 -13.49 4.51
CA GLY A 40 -3.62 -12.51 5.17
C GLY A 40 -3.70 -12.71 6.68
N ARG A 41 -3.78 -13.97 7.14
CA ARG A 41 -3.76 -14.31 8.58
C ARG A 41 -2.41 -14.01 9.22
N LEU A 42 -1.31 -14.33 8.54
CA LEU A 42 0.04 -13.99 9.02
C LEU A 42 0.17 -12.47 9.27
N PHE A 43 -0.35 -11.64 8.37
CA PHE A 43 -0.32 -10.19 8.55
C PHE A 43 -1.27 -9.65 9.63
N MET A 44 -2.19 -10.47 10.15
CA MET A 44 -3.03 -10.10 11.29
C MET A 44 -2.35 -10.38 12.64
N GLU A 45 -1.26 -11.15 12.65
CA GLU A 45 -0.49 -11.41 13.87
C GLU A 45 0.14 -10.12 14.40
N LYS A 46 0.19 -10.00 15.72
CA LYS A 46 0.59 -8.76 16.41
C LYS A 46 1.96 -8.25 15.98
N ASP A 47 2.90 -9.16 15.74
CA ASP A 47 4.28 -8.84 15.38
C ASP A 47 4.49 -8.67 13.87
N MET A 48 3.46 -8.95 13.05
CA MET A 48 3.49 -8.90 11.58
C MET A 48 2.37 -8.03 10.99
N ASN A 49 1.84 -7.10 11.80
CA ASN A 49 0.76 -6.19 11.42
C ASN A 49 1.27 -5.10 10.46
N CYS A 50 1.28 -5.45 9.18
CA CYS A 50 1.87 -4.64 8.11
C CYS A 50 0.82 -3.78 7.39
N TYR A 51 1.25 -2.56 7.04
CA TYR A 51 0.45 -1.61 6.26
C TYR A 51 1.16 -1.25 4.98
N ILE A 52 0.36 -1.10 3.93
CA ILE A 52 0.75 -0.52 2.67
C ILE A 52 0.37 0.97 2.72
N LEU A 53 1.36 1.84 2.58
CA LEU A 53 1.15 3.28 2.42
C LEU A 53 1.33 3.66 0.96
N CYS A 54 0.30 4.25 0.36
CA CYS A 54 0.33 4.82 -0.98
C CYS A 54 0.18 6.34 -0.91
N THR A 55 1.17 7.10 -1.38
CA THR A 55 1.06 8.58 -1.45
C THR A 55 0.84 9.02 -2.88
N LEU A 56 -0.20 9.83 -3.11
CA LEU A 56 -0.61 10.41 -4.39
C LEU A 56 -0.53 11.94 -4.31
N ALA A 57 0.13 12.59 -5.27
CA ALA A 57 0.20 14.03 -5.35
C ALA A 57 -0.72 14.58 -6.46
N PHE A 58 -1.38 15.72 -6.20
CA PHE A 58 -2.36 16.33 -7.08
C PHE A 58 -1.96 17.76 -7.42
N GLU A 59 -2.13 18.15 -8.69
CA GLU A 59 -1.81 19.52 -9.12
C GLU A 59 -2.78 20.56 -8.53
N ASN A 60 -4.02 20.16 -8.24
CA ASN A 60 -5.04 21.00 -7.61
C ASN A 60 -5.38 20.48 -6.21
N PRO A 61 -5.88 21.34 -5.29
CA PRO A 61 -6.41 20.90 -4.02
C PRO A 61 -7.51 19.85 -4.21
N ILE A 62 -7.53 18.84 -3.36
CA ILE A 62 -8.46 17.72 -3.47
C ILE A 62 -9.81 18.15 -2.89
N ASN A 63 -10.85 18.12 -3.73
CA ASN A 63 -12.23 18.26 -3.28
C ASN A 63 -12.74 16.90 -2.77
N VAL A 64 -12.87 16.77 -1.45
CA VAL A 64 -13.22 15.51 -0.80
C VAL A 64 -14.61 15.02 -1.18
N GLU A 65 -15.58 15.92 -1.39
CA GLU A 65 -16.94 15.54 -1.79
C GLU A 65 -16.98 14.99 -3.23
N GLU A 66 -16.16 15.53 -4.12
CA GLU A 66 -16.03 15.02 -5.48
C GLU A 66 -15.25 13.70 -5.51
N PHE A 67 -14.21 13.58 -4.68
CA PHE A 67 -13.43 12.36 -4.51
C PHE A 67 -14.31 11.20 -4.00
N LYS A 68 -15.18 11.46 -3.02
CA LYS A 68 -16.17 10.48 -2.52
C LYS A 68 -17.05 9.94 -3.64
N LYS A 69 -17.56 10.82 -4.52
CA LYS A 69 -18.50 10.46 -5.59
C LYS A 69 -17.86 9.69 -6.74
N THR A 70 -16.59 9.94 -7.03
CA THR A 70 -15.92 9.41 -8.23
C THR A 70 -15.05 8.20 -7.92
N PHE A 71 -14.14 8.34 -6.97
CA PHE A 71 -13.10 7.35 -6.71
C PHE A 71 -13.54 6.30 -5.68
N LEU A 72 -14.09 6.76 -4.55
CA LEU A 72 -14.43 5.85 -3.45
C LEU A 72 -15.57 4.90 -3.78
N VAL A 73 -16.52 5.30 -4.62
CA VAL A 73 -17.57 4.39 -5.10
C VAL A 73 -16.96 3.19 -5.84
N THR A 74 -15.96 3.43 -6.70
CA THR A 74 -15.31 2.34 -7.46
C THR A 74 -14.46 1.46 -6.56
N LEU A 75 -13.73 2.06 -5.62
CA LEU A 75 -12.89 1.33 -4.68
C LEU A 75 -13.71 0.48 -3.69
N VAL A 76 -14.77 1.06 -3.11
CA VAL A 76 -15.64 0.40 -2.12
C VAL A 76 -16.49 -0.71 -2.76
N ASN A 77 -16.77 -0.62 -4.08
CA ASN A 77 -17.39 -1.73 -4.81
C ASN A 77 -16.54 -3.00 -4.83
N HIS A 78 -15.23 -2.91 -4.58
CA HIS A 78 -14.39 -4.10 -4.46
C HIS A 78 -14.72 -4.87 -3.17
N LYS A 79 -15.06 -6.16 -3.29
CA LYS A 79 -15.52 -7.02 -2.18
C LYS A 79 -14.67 -6.90 -0.90
N ARG A 80 -13.34 -6.82 -1.03
CA ARG A 80 -12.42 -6.69 0.13
C ARG A 80 -12.51 -5.35 0.86
N PHE A 81 -12.83 -4.25 0.16
CA PHE A 81 -12.93 -2.92 0.74
C PHE A 81 -14.26 -2.69 1.45
N GLN A 82 -15.25 -3.56 1.22
CA GLN A 82 -16.52 -3.58 1.94
C GLN A 82 -16.62 -4.73 2.94
N SER A 83 -15.50 -5.37 3.31
CA SER A 83 -15.51 -6.52 4.21
C SER A 83 -14.61 -6.31 5.44
N ILE A 84 -14.99 -6.96 6.52
CA ILE A 84 -14.18 -7.12 7.74
C ILE A 84 -13.78 -8.59 7.91
N ILE A 85 -12.77 -8.83 8.74
CA ILE A 85 -12.37 -10.17 9.14
C ILE A 85 -13.05 -10.51 10.46
N VAL A 86 -13.76 -11.63 10.50
CA VAL A 86 -14.38 -12.17 11.72
C VAL A 86 -14.05 -13.65 11.87
N GLN A 87 -14.12 -14.15 13.09
CA GLN A 87 -14.00 -15.58 13.35
C GLN A 87 -15.36 -16.27 13.24
N ASP A 88 -15.42 -17.34 12.46
CA ASP A 88 -16.59 -18.19 12.38
C ASP A 88 -16.76 -19.05 13.65
N LYS A 89 -17.85 -19.83 13.73
CA LYS A 89 -18.11 -20.73 14.87
C LYS A 89 -17.04 -21.83 15.06
N LYS A 90 -16.15 -22.02 14.09
CA LYS A 90 -15.06 -23.00 14.10
C LYS A 90 -13.70 -22.34 14.36
N GLY A 91 -13.67 -21.04 14.68
CA GLY A 91 -12.45 -20.28 14.94
C GLY A 91 -11.64 -19.94 13.67
N ARG A 92 -12.23 -19.99 12.49
CA ARG A 92 -11.58 -19.64 11.22
C ARG A 92 -11.85 -18.19 10.89
N ASP A 93 -10.81 -17.47 10.50
CA ASP A 93 -10.94 -16.10 10.00
C ASP A 93 -11.58 -16.11 8.61
N ILE A 94 -12.70 -15.40 8.47
CA ILE A 94 -13.48 -15.26 7.24
C ILE A 94 -13.76 -13.80 6.94
N TRP A 95 -13.92 -13.48 5.65
CA TRP A 95 -14.33 -12.16 5.20
C TRP A 95 -15.85 -12.05 5.21
N VAL A 96 -16.35 -11.03 5.91
CA VAL A 96 -17.78 -10.74 6.01
C VAL A 96 -18.04 -9.32 5.49
N PRO A 97 -18.91 -9.17 4.46
CA PRO A 97 -19.31 -7.85 3.97
C PRO A 97 -20.07 -7.05 5.04
N VAL A 98 -19.83 -5.75 5.07
CA VAL A 98 -20.47 -4.78 5.96
C VAL A 98 -20.90 -3.55 5.19
N GLU A 99 -21.87 -2.83 5.75
CA GLU A 99 -22.18 -1.49 5.25
C GLU A 99 -21.05 -0.54 5.63
N VAL A 100 -20.46 0.12 4.62
CA VAL A 100 -19.32 1.01 4.81
C VAL A 100 -19.81 2.45 4.90
N ASN A 101 -19.53 3.09 6.03
CA ASN A 101 -19.65 4.54 6.13
C ASN A 101 -18.35 5.20 5.66
N ILE A 102 -18.35 5.77 4.45
CA ILE A 102 -17.13 6.32 3.82
C ILE A 102 -16.50 7.44 4.67
N ASP A 103 -17.29 8.25 5.37
CA ASP A 103 -16.79 9.37 6.17
C ASP A 103 -15.90 8.92 7.33
N ASP A 104 -16.11 7.69 7.84
CA ASP A 104 -15.29 7.11 8.90
C ASP A 104 -13.87 6.72 8.44
N HIS A 105 -13.63 6.71 7.12
CA HIS A 105 -12.37 6.31 6.51
C HIS A 105 -11.58 7.48 5.90
N ILE A 106 -12.10 8.71 5.96
CA ILE A 106 -11.42 9.90 5.44
C ILE A 106 -10.96 10.78 6.60
N VAL A 107 -9.68 11.13 6.58
CA VAL A 107 -9.07 12.08 7.49
C VAL A 107 -8.61 13.29 6.68
N GLU A 108 -9.27 14.42 6.88
CA GLU A 108 -8.92 15.68 6.22
C GLU A 108 -8.03 16.53 7.13
N ALA A 109 -6.93 17.04 6.59
CA ALA A 109 -6.15 18.08 7.22
C ALA A 109 -5.91 19.21 6.21
N ASN A 110 -6.44 20.39 6.50
CA ASN A 110 -6.02 21.60 5.83
C ASN A 110 -4.75 22.10 6.52
N VAL A 111 -3.64 22.06 5.80
CA VAL A 111 -2.31 22.36 6.31
C VAL A 111 -1.93 23.70 5.73
N ASP A 112 -1.77 24.72 6.57
CA ASP A 112 -1.17 25.99 6.16
C ASP A 112 0.30 25.96 6.57
N THR A 113 1.11 25.23 5.80
CA THR A 113 2.55 25.11 6.08
C THR A 113 3.37 25.27 4.82
N SER A 114 4.39 26.11 4.92
CA SER A 114 5.43 26.23 3.90
C SER A 114 6.50 25.13 4.01
N ASP A 115 6.42 24.25 5.02
CA ASP A 115 7.42 23.19 5.27
C ASP A 115 7.37 22.10 4.18
N PRO A 116 8.43 21.97 3.35
CA PRO A 116 8.47 20.97 2.29
C PRO A 116 8.55 19.53 2.82
N THR A 117 8.95 19.33 4.08
CA THR A 117 9.09 18.01 4.70
C THR A 117 7.82 17.54 5.41
N TYR A 118 6.75 18.35 5.40
CA TYR A 118 5.54 18.04 6.15
C TYR A 118 4.90 16.72 5.72
N VAL A 119 4.78 16.47 4.41
CA VAL A 119 4.15 15.25 3.88
C VAL A 119 4.99 14.02 4.22
N GLU A 120 6.31 14.11 4.10
CA GLU A 120 7.26 13.06 4.48
C GLU A 120 7.15 12.67 5.96
N ASN A 121 7.12 13.68 6.84
CA ASN A 121 6.95 13.50 8.28
C ASN A 121 5.57 12.92 8.60
N TYR A 122 4.52 13.37 7.90
CA TYR A 122 3.17 12.85 8.08
C TYR A 122 3.07 11.36 7.72
N VAL A 123 3.63 10.97 6.57
CA VAL A 123 3.64 9.57 6.10
C VAL A 123 4.50 8.71 7.04
N THR A 124 5.62 9.25 7.52
CA THR A 124 6.48 8.60 8.52
C THR A 124 5.74 8.33 9.82
N ASP A 125 5.03 9.33 10.35
CA ASP A 125 4.26 9.18 11.58
C ASP A 125 3.07 8.23 11.37
N LEU A 126 2.48 8.19 10.16
CA LEU A 126 1.43 7.24 9.81
C LEU A 126 1.92 5.79 9.71
N ALA A 127 3.17 5.57 9.30
CA ALA A 127 3.78 4.24 9.24
C ALA A 127 3.94 3.59 10.62
N ILE A 128 4.12 4.40 11.67
CA ILE A 128 4.23 3.94 13.07
C ILE A 128 2.96 4.19 13.89
N ALA A 129 1.89 4.68 13.24
CA ALA A 129 0.63 4.96 13.91
C ALA A 129 -0.03 3.65 14.41
N PRO A 130 -0.88 3.73 15.44
CA PRO A 130 -1.61 2.57 15.95
C PRO A 130 -2.33 1.79 14.84
N PRO A 131 -2.53 0.47 15.03
CA PRO A 131 -3.28 -0.36 14.10
C PRO A 131 -4.67 0.18 13.78
N LEU A 132 -5.17 -0.15 12.58
CA LEU A 132 -6.55 0.15 12.21
C LEU A 132 -7.55 -0.66 13.04
N ASP A 133 -8.75 -0.11 13.23
CA ASP A 133 -9.83 -0.81 13.93
C ASP A 133 -10.35 -1.97 13.06
N VAL A 134 -10.18 -3.20 13.55
CA VAL A 134 -10.60 -4.44 12.88
C VAL A 134 -12.12 -4.57 12.75
N LYS A 135 -12.90 -3.77 13.48
CA LYS A 135 -14.37 -3.73 13.36
C LYS A 135 -14.85 -2.97 12.13
N ARG A 136 -13.94 -2.31 11.41
CA ARG A 136 -14.21 -1.57 10.17
C ARG A 136 -13.30 -2.11 9.06
N PRO A 137 -13.67 -1.91 7.78
CA PRO A 137 -12.78 -2.24 6.68
C PRO A 137 -11.41 -1.57 6.87
N MET A 138 -10.32 -2.34 6.82
CA MET A 138 -9.00 -1.88 7.25
C MET A 138 -8.26 -1.06 6.19
N TRP A 139 -8.84 0.09 5.83
CA TRP A 139 -8.25 1.09 4.95
C TRP A 139 -8.65 2.50 5.38
N GLN A 140 -7.81 3.49 5.10
CA GLN A 140 -8.05 4.91 5.38
C GLN A 140 -7.43 5.79 4.30
N PHE A 141 -8.06 6.93 4.05
CA PHE A 141 -7.58 8.00 3.17
C PHE A 141 -7.28 9.23 4.01
N HIS A 142 -6.08 9.78 3.84
CA HIS A 142 -5.66 11.03 4.47
C HIS A 142 -5.49 12.07 3.37
N VAL A 143 -6.28 13.14 3.42
CA VAL A 143 -6.27 14.23 2.44
C VAL A 143 -5.59 15.43 3.08
N LEU A 144 -4.46 15.84 2.50
CA LEU A 144 -3.67 16.99 2.92
C LEU A 144 -3.74 18.05 1.83
N ASN A 145 -4.48 19.14 2.08
CA ASN A 145 -4.51 20.30 1.18
C ASN A 145 -3.66 21.43 1.78
N GLY A 146 -3.12 22.31 0.92
CA GLY A 146 -2.35 23.50 1.35
C GLY A 146 -0.87 23.24 1.67
N THR A 147 -0.35 22.07 1.30
CA THR A 147 1.07 21.74 1.47
C THR A 147 1.96 22.54 0.51
N SER A 148 3.12 22.98 0.99
CA SER A 148 4.19 23.55 0.16
C SER A 148 4.79 22.54 -0.81
N GLY A 149 5.11 22.96 -2.04
CA GLY A 149 5.84 22.15 -3.02
C GLY A 149 5.19 22.10 -4.42
N ASN A 150 5.54 21.06 -5.18
CA ASN A 150 5.11 20.87 -6.58
C ASN A 150 3.66 20.35 -6.75
N ALA A 151 2.89 20.25 -5.66
CA ALA A 151 1.54 19.71 -5.64
C ALA A 151 0.66 20.50 -4.65
N ALA A 152 -0.56 20.84 -5.06
CA ALA A 152 -1.50 21.62 -4.24
C ALA A 152 -2.28 20.75 -3.25
N GLY A 153 -2.31 19.43 -3.46
CA GLY A 153 -2.91 18.46 -2.54
C GLY A 153 -2.19 17.11 -2.56
N HIS A 154 -2.19 16.42 -1.43
CA HIS A 154 -1.65 15.08 -1.28
C HIS A 154 -2.71 14.16 -0.68
N MET A 155 -2.77 12.92 -1.17
CA MET A 155 -3.59 11.86 -0.61
C MET A 155 -2.72 10.69 -0.18
N ILE A 156 -2.82 10.29 1.08
CA ILE A 156 -2.13 9.12 1.62
C ILE A 156 -3.18 8.05 1.88
N VAL A 157 -3.07 6.93 1.17
CA VAL A 157 -3.90 5.75 1.37
C VAL A 157 -3.15 4.79 2.29
N ARG A 158 -3.75 4.45 3.43
CA ARG A 158 -3.23 3.43 4.35
C ARG A 158 -4.13 2.20 4.26
N VAL A 159 -3.57 1.06 3.84
CA VAL A 159 -4.32 -0.19 3.65
C VAL A 159 -3.62 -1.32 4.40
N HIS A 160 -4.38 -2.12 5.15
CA HIS A 160 -3.83 -3.30 5.83
C HIS A 160 -3.46 -4.38 4.80
N HIS A 161 -2.28 -5.01 4.94
CA HIS A 161 -1.73 -5.93 3.93
C HIS A 161 -2.58 -7.20 3.73
N ALA A 162 -3.43 -7.55 4.70
CA ALA A 162 -4.41 -8.63 4.52
C ALA A 162 -5.42 -8.38 3.37
N LEU A 163 -5.64 -7.13 2.94
CA LEU A 163 -6.57 -6.81 1.85
C LEU A 163 -6.00 -7.15 0.47
N GLY A 164 -4.68 -7.10 0.31
CA GLY A 164 -4.01 -7.34 -0.97
C GLY A 164 -2.53 -7.05 -0.91
N ASP A 165 -1.82 -7.47 -1.96
CA ASP A 165 -0.43 -7.12 -2.19
C ASP A 165 -0.31 -5.80 -2.98
N GLY A 166 0.90 -5.24 -3.04
CA GLY A 166 1.17 -3.99 -3.75
C GLY A 166 0.74 -4.04 -5.23
N THR A 167 0.91 -5.18 -5.90
CA THR A 167 0.52 -5.37 -7.31
C THR A 167 -0.99 -5.31 -7.51
N SER A 168 -1.77 -6.02 -6.67
CA SER A 168 -3.22 -6.02 -6.75
C SER A 168 -3.78 -4.65 -6.39
N LEU A 169 -3.22 -3.98 -5.38
CA LEU A 169 -3.65 -2.65 -4.99
C LEU A 169 -3.33 -1.61 -6.07
N MET A 170 -2.14 -1.67 -6.68
CA MET A 170 -1.79 -0.81 -7.82
C MET A 170 -2.73 -1.04 -9.01
N SER A 171 -3.06 -2.31 -9.31
CA SER A 171 -4.02 -2.65 -10.36
C SER A 171 -5.41 -2.08 -10.07
N LEU A 172 -5.85 -2.12 -8.81
CA LEU A 172 -7.11 -1.54 -8.38
C LEU A 172 -7.08 -0.01 -8.49
N LEU A 173 -6.01 0.66 -8.06
CA LEU A 173 -5.85 2.10 -8.20
C LEU A 173 -5.92 2.53 -9.66
N LEU A 174 -5.22 1.82 -10.55
CA LEU A 174 -5.26 2.07 -12.00
C LEU A 174 -6.64 1.82 -12.60
N ALA A 175 -7.38 0.81 -12.12
CA ALA A 175 -8.77 0.58 -12.52
C ALA A 175 -9.72 1.70 -12.06
N CYS A 176 -9.35 2.43 -10.99
CA CYS A 176 -10.09 3.59 -10.49
C CYS A 176 -9.70 4.90 -11.18
N THR A 177 -8.69 4.92 -12.06
CA THR A 177 -8.27 6.11 -12.79
C THR A 177 -8.61 6.03 -14.28
N ARG A 178 -8.69 7.19 -14.93
CA ARG A 178 -8.97 7.33 -16.37
C ARG A 178 -7.83 8.00 -17.10
N ARG A 179 -7.72 7.72 -18.39
CA ARG A 179 -6.70 8.31 -19.25
C ARG A 179 -6.97 9.81 -19.47
N LEU A 180 -5.94 10.63 -19.33
CA LEU A 180 -6.01 12.06 -19.68
C LEU A 180 -6.35 12.21 -21.17
N GLY A 181 -7.44 12.92 -21.47
CA GLY A 181 -7.93 13.14 -22.84
C GLY A 181 -8.94 12.10 -23.37
N SER A 182 -9.10 10.95 -22.69
CA SER A 182 -10.08 9.91 -23.04
C SER A 182 -10.75 9.37 -21.77
N PRO A 183 -11.78 10.06 -21.22
CA PRO A 183 -12.34 9.76 -19.90
C PRO A 183 -13.00 8.38 -19.77
N ASP A 184 -13.33 7.71 -20.88
CA ASP A 184 -13.89 6.36 -20.88
C ASP A 184 -12.82 5.26 -20.90
N GLU A 185 -11.56 5.60 -21.22
CA GLU A 185 -10.47 4.64 -21.33
C GLU A 185 -9.74 4.45 -19.99
N LEU A 186 -9.44 3.20 -19.66
CA LEU A 186 -8.51 2.86 -18.59
C LEU A 186 -7.08 3.20 -19.01
N PRO A 187 -6.20 3.55 -18.07
CA PRO A 187 -4.79 3.77 -18.37
C PRO A 187 -4.14 2.51 -18.97
N ALA A 188 -3.41 2.70 -20.07
CA ALA A 188 -2.68 1.64 -20.72
C ALA A 188 -1.48 1.21 -19.87
N VAL A 189 -1.63 0.12 -19.12
CA VAL A 189 -0.50 -0.60 -18.55
C VAL A 189 0.05 -1.52 -19.65
N PRO A 190 1.36 -1.55 -19.92
CA PRO A 190 1.93 -2.54 -20.82
C PRO A 190 1.64 -3.93 -20.24
N VAL A 191 0.62 -4.60 -20.78
CA VAL A 191 0.31 -5.98 -20.42
C VAL A 191 1.49 -6.81 -20.91
N ALA A 192 2.19 -7.48 -19.98
CA ALA A 192 3.21 -8.44 -20.33
C ALA A 192 2.61 -9.38 -21.37
N ARG A 193 3.17 -9.40 -22.60
CA ARG A 193 2.67 -10.23 -23.69
C ARG A 193 2.45 -11.63 -23.14
N ARG A 194 1.21 -12.12 -23.21
CA ARG A 194 0.89 -13.50 -22.89
C ARG A 194 1.75 -14.35 -23.83
N ARG A 195 2.86 -14.90 -23.31
CA ARG A 195 3.67 -15.84 -24.08
C ARG A 195 2.73 -16.95 -24.51
N GLU A 196 2.54 -17.10 -25.81
CA GLU A 196 1.86 -18.27 -26.34
C GLU A 196 2.53 -19.49 -25.74
N ARG A 197 1.75 -20.38 -25.14
CA ARG A 197 2.26 -21.66 -24.65
C ARG A 197 2.70 -22.45 -25.87
N GLU A 198 3.97 -22.33 -26.26
CA GLU A 198 4.58 -23.26 -27.18
C GLU A 198 4.36 -24.67 -26.63
N ARG A 199 3.80 -25.57 -27.46
CA ARG A 199 3.75 -27.01 -27.17
C ARG A 199 5.20 -27.52 -27.09
N LYS A 200 5.82 -27.42 -25.91
CA LYS A 200 7.14 -28.01 -25.73
C LYS A 200 6.99 -29.53 -25.81
N SER A 201 7.90 -30.19 -26.51
CA SER A 201 8.00 -31.66 -26.52
C SER A 201 7.94 -32.22 -25.08
N ALA A 202 7.32 -33.38 -24.89
CA ALA A 202 7.17 -34.02 -23.57
C ALA A 202 8.52 -34.11 -22.82
N PHE A 203 9.61 -34.36 -23.55
CA PHE A 203 10.97 -34.36 -23.02
C PHE A 203 11.41 -32.98 -22.47
N ARG A 204 11.13 -31.89 -23.20
CA ARG A 204 11.42 -30.51 -22.74
C ARG A 204 10.55 -30.12 -21.54
N HIS A 205 9.33 -30.65 -21.41
CA HIS A 205 8.52 -30.47 -20.21
C HIS A 205 9.13 -31.18 -19.00
N ILE A 206 9.53 -32.45 -19.15
CA ILE A 206 10.17 -33.23 -18.09
C ILE A 206 11.46 -32.55 -17.63
N LEU A 207 12.33 -32.14 -18.56
CA LEU A 207 13.56 -31.42 -18.23
C LEU A 207 13.29 -30.08 -17.53
N SER A 208 12.23 -29.36 -17.94
CA SER A 208 11.80 -28.12 -17.27
C SER A 208 11.30 -28.37 -15.85
N LEU A 209 10.59 -29.48 -15.60
CA LEU A 209 10.13 -29.86 -14.27
C LEU A 209 11.29 -30.28 -13.37
N LEU A 210 12.25 -31.04 -13.90
CA LEU A 210 13.48 -31.41 -13.19
C LEU A 210 14.31 -30.17 -12.84
N ASN A 211 14.46 -29.23 -13.76
CA ASN A 211 15.16 -27.98 -13.49
C ASN A 211 14.42 -27.13 -12.44
N LEU A 212 13.09 -27.05 -12.51
CA LEU A 212 12.28 -26.37 -11.48
C LEU A 212 12.47 -27.02 -10.11
N PHE A 213 12.42 -28.36 -10.06
CA PHE A 213 12.64 -29.13 -8.85
C PHE A 213 14.03 -28.89 -8.26
N TRP A 214 15.07 -28.96 -9.10
CA TRP A 214 16.45 -28.70 -8.68
C TRP A 214 16.63 -27.28 -8.14
N ASN A 215 16.14 -26.26 -8.86
CA ASN A 215 16.21 -24.87 -8.39
C ASN A 215 15.41 -24.66 -7.10
N THR A 216 14.28 -25.34 -6.93
CA THR A 216 13.51 -25.29 -5.68
C THR A 216 14.28 -25.94 -4.54
N LEU A 217 14.92 -27.08 -4.78
CA LEU A 217 15.72 -27.79 -3.77
C LEU A 217 16.95 -26.97 -3.35
N VAL A 218 17.67 -26.39 -4.32
CA VAL A 218 18.77 -25.44 -4.06
C VAL A 218 18.25 -24.22 -3.32
N GLY A 219 17.10 -23.67 -3.72
CA GLY A 219 16.49 -22.51 -3.08
C GLY A 219 16.09 -22.76 -1.62
N VAL A 220 15.44 -23.90 -1.34
CA VAL A 220 15.09 -24.31 0.03
C VAL A 220 16.35 -24.52 0.85
N PHE A 221 17.35 -25.23 0.31
CA PHE A 221 18.62 -25.45 0.99
C PHE A 221 19.32 -24.13 1.33
N LEU A 222 19.46 -23.21 0.36
CA LEU A 222 20.04 -21.88 0.58
C LEU A 222 19.23 -21.10 1.61
N PHE A 223 17.90 -21.04 1.48
CA PHE A 223 17.05 -20.34 2.43
C PHE A 223 17.19 -20.89 3.86
N THR A 224 17.16 -22.21 4.04
CA THR A 224 17.36 -22.84 5.36
C THR A 224 18.76 -22.60 5.90
N SER A 225 19.76 -22.62 5.01
CA SER A 225 21.15 -22.36 5.39
C SER A 225 21.31 -20.91 5.84
N THR A 226 20.70 -19.95 5.14
CA THR A 226 20.67 -18.52 5.53
C THR A 226 19.88 -18.27 6.82
N ALA A 227 18.75 -18.93 7.00
CA ALA A 227 17.95 -18.78 8.21
C ALA A 227 18.67 -19.27 9.48
N ILE A 228 19.50 -20.32 9.36
CA ILE A 228 20.14 -20.96 10.51
C ILE A 228 21.58 -20.47 10.72
N TRP A 229 22.36 -20.29 9.65
CA TRP A 229 23.82 -20.16 9.75
C TRP A 229 24.45 -19.10 8.84
N LEU A 230 24.05 -19.01 7.56
CA LEU A 230 24.56 -17.99 6.64
C LEU A 230 23.91 -16.65 6.97
N LYS A 231 24.69 -15.70 7.46
CA LYS A 231 24.21 -14.31 7.56
C LYS A 231 23.91 -13.79 6.16
N ASP A 232 22.84 -13.00 6.04
CA ASP A 232 22.56 -12.24 4.82
C ASP A 232 23.80 -11.45 4.39
N SER A 233 24.04 -11.41 3.08
CA SER A 233 25.06 -10.55 2.49
C SER A 233 24.87 -9.11 2.97
N GLU A 234 25.94 -8.47 3.41
CA GLU A 234 25.94 -7.04 3.69
C GLU A 234 25.55 -6.30 2.41
N SER A 235 24.42 -5.59 2.45
CA SER A 235 23.94 -4.75 1.36
C SER A 235 23.68 -3.35 1.91
N VAL A 236 23.66 -2.35 1.02
CA VAL A 236 23.43 -0.95 1.39
C VAL A 236 22.06 -0.75 2.08
N ILE A 237 21.12 -1.67 1.85
CA ILE A 237 19.76 -1.63 2.43
C ILE A 237 19.66 -2.46 3.72
N LYS A 238 20.66 -3.28 4.04
CA LYS A 238 20.62 -4.13 5.23
C LYS A 238 20.67 -3.25 6.48
N GLY A 239 19.56 -3.23 7.21
CA GLY A 239 19.51 -2.56 8.50
C GLY A 239 20.34 -3.30 9.55
N HIS A 240 20.87 -2.55 10.52
CA HIS A 240 21.55 -3.15 11.66
C HIS A 240 20.54 -3.79 12.63
N THR A 241 21.02 -4.63 13.54
CA THR A 241 20.18 -5.20 14.60
C THR A 241 19.54 -4.09 15.44
N GLY A 242 18.23 -4.14 15.67
CA GLY A 242 17.51 -3.14 16.45
C GLY A 242 16.90 -2.00 15.63
N VAL A 243 17.20 -1.91 14.33
CA VAL A 243 16.65 -0.89 13.42
C VAL A 243 15.12 -0.89 13.39
N GLU A 244 14.49 -2.02 13.71
CA GLU A 244 13.04 -2.16 13.77
C GLU A 244 12.37 -1.28 14.83
N LYS A 245 13.12 -0.85 15.86
CA LYS A 245 12.65 -0.01 16.96
C LYS A 245 12.97 1.47 16.76
N GLU A 246 13.77 1.80 15.76
CA GLU A 246 14.17 3.17 15.50
C GLU A 246 13.07 3.94 14.76
N LYS A 247 13.05 5.26 14.96
CA LYS A 247 12.16 6.12 14.19
C LYS A 247 12.64 6.09 12.73
N LYS A 248 11.90 5.38 11.89
CA LYS A 248 12.07 5.42 10.44
C LYS A 248 11.87 6.87 9.99
N LYS A 249 12.67 7.36 9.05
CA LYS A 249 12.43 8.64 8.37
C LYS A 249 12.27 8.36 6.89
N LEU A 250 11.17 8.83 6.32
CA LEU A 250 10.91 8.73 4.89
C LEU A 250 11.32 10.04 4.24
N ASN A 251 12.06 9.94 3.15
CA ASN A 251 12.41 11.08 2.31
C ASN A 251 11.89 10.77 0.91
N PHE A 252 11.20 11.72 0.29
CA PHE A 252 10.74 11.61 -1.08
C PHE A 252 11.82 12.16 -2.00
N VAL A 253 12.39 11.26 -2.80
CA VAL A 253 13.38 11.62 -3.82
C VAL A 253 12.75 11.40 -5.18
N SER A 254 12.77 12.44 -6.01
CA SER A 254 12.44 12.31 -7.43
C SER A 254 13.68 11.81 -8.17
N LEU A 255 13.57 10.65 -8.81
CA LEU A 255 14.64 10.06 -9.60
C LEU A 255 14.24 10.10 -11.07
N GLU A 256 15.20 10.43 -11.94
CA GLU A 256 15.00 10.24 -13.37
C GLU A 256 15.04 8.75 -13.72
N MET A 257 14.35 8.37 -14.79
CA MET A 257 14.33 6.98 -15.27
C MET A 257 15.73 6.46 -15.60
N ALA A 258 16.63 7.35 -16.05
CA ALA A 258 18.01 7.01 -16.37
C ALA A 258 18.81 6.57 -15.13
N ASP A 259 18.55 7.22 -13.99
CA ASP A 259 19.28 6.98 -12.74
C ASP A 259 18.85 5.69 -12.03
N MET A 260 17.68 5.13 -12.38
CA MET A 260 17.19 3.88 -11.78
C MET A 260 18.12 2.69 -12.04
N VAL A 261 18.79 2.65 -13.19
CA VAL A 261 19.75 1.58 -13.50
C VAL A 261 20.94 1.68 -12.55
N THR A 262 21.44 2.90 -12.31
CA THR A 262 22.52 3.15 -11.36
C THR A 262 22.13 2.80 -9.92
N VAL A 263 20.89 3.10 -9.51
CA VAL A 263 20.39 2.70 -8.18
C VAL A 263 20.31 1.18 -8.06
N LYS A 264 19.79 0.51 -9.09
CA LYS A 264 19.73 -0.95 -9.12
C LYS A 264 21.11 -1.59 -8.99
N ASP A 265 22.09 -1.10 -9.74
CA ASP A 265 23.44 -1.65 -9.76
C ASP A 265 24.19 -1.38 -8.44
N SER A 266 23.98 -0.22 -7.81
CA SER A 266 24.60 0.13 -6.52
C SER A 266 24.01 -0.61 -5.33
N VAL A 267 22.73 -0.98 -5.36
CA VAL A 267 22.05 -1.70 -4.28
C VAL A 267 22.43 -3.19 -4.23
N ASN A 268 22.94 -3.76 -5.34
CA ASN A 268 23.33 -5.17 -5.46
C ASN A 268 22.28 -6.17 -4.91
N GLY A 269 21.00 -5.81 -5.02
CA GLY A 269 19.86 -6.50 -4.45
C GLY A 269 18.73 -6.60 -5.46
N VAL A 270 17.97 -7.71 -5.42
CA VAL A 270 16.97 -8.10 -6.42
C VAL A 270 15.98 -6.96 -6.71
N GLY A 271 16.12 -6.36 -7.89
CA GLY A 271 15.36 -5.19 -8.37
C GLY A 271 13.86 -5.38 -8.62
N PHE A 272 13.18 -6.26 -7.88
CA PHE A 272 11.73 -6.43 -7.96
C PHE A 272 10.96 -5.60 -6.93
N MET A 273 11.52 -5.37 -5.74
CA MET A 273 10.83 -4.57 -4.70
C MET A 273 10.97 -3.06 -4.92
N LEU A 274 12.01 -2.63 -5.63
CA LEU A 274 12.19 -1.23 -6.04
C LEU A 274 11.27 -0.82 -7.21
N LEU A 275 10.57 -1.78 -7.82
CA LEU A 275 9.72 -1.55 -8.99
C LEU A 275 8.25 -1.28 -8.62
N CYS A 276 7.98 -0.57 -7.53
CA CYS A 276 6.66 0.03 -7.32
C CYS A 276 6.57 1.35 -8.12
N VAL A 277 6.48 1.18 -9.44
CA VAL A 277 5.96 2.12 -10.45
C VAL A 277 6.47 3.56 -10.33
N ILE A 278 7.63 3.82 -10.97
CA ILE A 278 7.95 5.13 -11.56
C ILE A 278 7.43 5.12 -13.02
N SER A 279 6.12 5.16 -13.26
CA SER A 279 5.50 5.61 -14.51
C SER A 279 5.02 7.07 -14.43
N HIS A 280 5.73 8.00 -15.09
CA HIS A 280 5.31 9.39 -15.31
C HIS A 280 4.03 9.36 -16.14
N ALA A 281 2.93 8.98 -15.50
CA ALA A 281 1.65 8.80 -16.14
C ALA A 281 0.67 9.74 -15.46
N LEU A 282 0.27 10.71 -16.27
CA LEU A 282 -0.76 11.67 -15.98
C LEU A 282 -2.09 10.90 -16.03
N PHE A 283 -2.67 10.65 -14.86
CA PHE A 283 -3.97 10.03 -14.73
C PHE A 283 -4.99 11.05 -14.26
N LEU A 284 -6.22 10.91 -14.75
CA LEU A 284 -7.36 11.65 -14.26
C LEU A 284 -8.13 10.80 -13.24
N VAL A 285 -8.39 11.37 -12.07
CA VAL A 285 -9.45 10.90 -11.16
C VAL A 285 -10.40 12.07 -10.96
N GLY A 286 -11.64 11.92 -11.42
CA GLY A 286 -12.64 12.99 -11.33
C GLY A 286 -12.19 14.31 -11.98
N GLY A 287 -11.42 14.27 -13.07
CA GLY A 287 -10.92 15.48 -13.74
C GLY A 287 -9.68 16.13 -13.08
N VAL A 288 -9.15 15.56 -11.99
CA VAL A 288 -7.94 16.06 -11.32
C VAL A 288 -6.71 15.25 -11.75
N LEU A 289 -5.62 15.97 -12.01
CA LEU A 289 -4.35 15.42 -12.46
C LEU A 289 -3.54 14.83 -11.30
N ILE A 290 -3.18 13.55 -11.43
CA ILE A 290 -2.38 12.82 -10.45
C ILE A 290 -0.93 12.71 -10.91
N ARG A 291 0.01 13.08 -10.04
CA ARG A 291 1.42 12.72 -10.12
C ARG A 291 1.72 11.67 -9.05
N PHE A 292 1.85 10.44 -9.52
CA PHE A 292 2.53 9.31 -8.87
C PHE A 292 2.09 8.76 -7.52
N ALA A 293 2.14 7.42 -7.43
CA ALA A 293 1.80 6.58 -6.29
C ALA A 293 3.07 5.96 -5.69
N TYR A 294 3.54 6.42 -4.53
CA TYR A 294 4.64 5.76 -3.81
C TYR A 294 4.08 4.68 -2.91
N PHE A 295 4.45 3.41 -3.14
CA PHE A 295 4.11 2.30 -2.25
C PHE A 295 5.28 1.99 -1.31
N LEU A 296 5.05 2.13 -0.02
CA LEU A 296 5.99 1.72 1.02
C LEU A 296 5.35 0.61 1.86
N MET A 297 6.11 -0.47 2.04
CA MET A 297 5.75 -1.60 2.89
C MET A 297 6.55 -1.48 4.18
N PHE A 298 5.87 -1.44 5.33
CA PHE A 298 6.48 -1.37 6.65
C PHE A 298 6.12 -2.56 7.53
#